data_AF-A0A512JS72-F1
#
_entry.id   AF-A0A512JS72-F1
#
_cell.length_a   1.000
_cell.length_b   1.000
_cell.length_c   1.000
_cell.angle_alpha   90.00
_cell.angle_beta   90.00
_cell.angle_gamma   90.00
#
_symmetry.space_group_name_H-M   'P 1'
#
loop_
_entity.id
_entity.type
_entity.pdbx_description
1 polymer ?
#
loop_
_entity_poly.entity_id
_entity_poly.type
_entity_poly.pdbx_seq_one_letter_code
_entity_poly.pdbx_strand_id
1 'polypeptide(L)'
;MDDLAAEAETLPLEERPLQVLIVAGSARRLDGCPGRDGKARFLMHRMLGRLPAHWQVDAVDIGNEHGKPKIQGCNGCVGSSMALCVWPCNCYGPDSDH
;
A
#
# COMPACT_ATOMS: atom_id res chain seq x y z
N MET A 1 -6.00 7.95 -15.45
CA MET A 1 -6.07 8.10 -13.97
C MET A 1 -5.14 9.22 -13.52
N ASP A 2 -4.03 9.41 -14.23
CA ASP A 2 -3.10 10.55 -14.03
C ASP A 2 -3.70 11.94 -14.27
N ASP A 3 -4.66 12.09 -15.19
CA ASP A 3 -5.22 13.42 -15.51
C ASP A 3 -5.94 14.11 -14.34
N LEU A 4 -6.61 13.34 -13.46
CA LEU A 4 -7.29 13.87 -12.27
C LEU A 4 -6.29 14.28 -11.18
N ALA A 5 -5.17 13.55 -11.06
CA ALA A 5 -4.09 13.90 -10.15
C ALA A 5 -3.39 15.20 -10.61
N ALA A 6 -3.16 15.33 -11.91
CA ALA A 6 -2.59 16.54 -12.51
C ALA A 6 -3.49 17.77 -12.30
N GLU A 7 -4.81 17.63 -12.45
CA GLU A 7 -5.76 18.72 -12.23
C GLU A 7 -5.80 19.17 -10.76
N ALA A 8 -5.84 18.21 -9.81
CA ALA A 8 -5.79 18.51 -8.38
C ALA A 8 -4.50 19.27 -7.96
N GLU A 9 -3.40 19.03 -8.66
CA GLU A 9 -2.11 19.67 -8.38
C GLU A 9 -2.09 21.17 -8.77
N THR A 10 -3.01 21.60 -9.64
CA THR A 10 -3.18 23.01 -10.05
C THR A 10 -3.99 23.85 -9.05
N LEU A 11 -4.74 23.21 -8.15
CA LEU A 11 -5.60 23.89 -7.17
C LEU A 11 -4.80 24.41 -5.96
N PRO A 12 -5.24 25.52 -5.32
CA PRO A 12 -4.77 25.92 -3.99
C PRO A 12 -4.92 24.79 -2.97
N LEU A 13 -4.00 24.68 -2.01
CA LEU A 13 -3.97 23.57 -1.05
C LEU A 13 -5.28 23.41 -0.27
N GLU A 14 -5.92 24.51 0.12
CA GLU A 14 -7.23 24.49 0.80
C GLU A 14 -8.39 23.96 -0.04
N GLU A 15 -8.26 23.97 -1.37
CA GLU A 15 -9.31 23.55 -2.32
C GLU A 15 -9.10 22.12 -2.84
N ARG A 16 -7.95 21.50 -2.53
CA ARG A 16 -7.64 20.14 -2.98
C ARG A 16 -8.53 19.11 -2.27
N PRO A 17 -8.94 18.04 -2.98
CA PRO A 17 -9.65 16.94 -2.33
C PRO A 17 -8.78 16.30 -1.24
N LEU A 18 -9.41 15.85 -0.15
CA LEU A 18 -8.69 15.09 0.87
C LEU A 18 -8.18 13.78 0.28
N GLN A 19 -6.87 13.55 0.42
CA GLN A 19 -6.22 12.32 -0.03
C GLN A 19 -6.18 11.30 1.12
N VAL A 20 -6.75 10.12 0.87
CA VAL A 20 -6.86 9.05 1.85
C VAL A 20 -6.35 7.75 1.24
N LEU A 21 -5.41 7.09 1.91
CA LEU A 21 -4.99 5.73 1.59
C LEU A 21 -5.52 4.76 2.66
N ILE A 22 -6.32 3.78 2.25
CA ILE A 22 -6.79 2.71 3.13
C ILE A 22 -5.91 1.48 2.94
N VAL A 23 -5.31 0.99 4.02
CA VAL A 23 -4.42 -0.18 3.99
C VAL A 23 -5.05 -1.35 4.75
N ALA A 24 -5.30 -2.47 4.09
CA ALA A 24 -5.67 -3.73 4.75
C ALA A 24 -4.41 -4.56 5.05
N GLY A 25 -3.99 -4.57 6.32
CA GLY A 25 -2.74 -5.20 6.79
C GLY A 25 -2.87 -6.61 7.36
N SER A 26 -3.99 -7.30 7.19
CA SER A 26 -4.16 -8.64 7.78
C SER A 26 -3.39 -9.69 6.99
N ALA A 27 -2.67 -10.57 7.68
CA ALA A 27 -2.05 -11.74 7.04
C ALA A 27 -3.06 -12.82 6.58
N ARG A 28 -4.36 -12.63 6.85
CA ARG A 28 -5.41 -13.53 6.34
C ARG A 28 -5.70 -13.22 4.88
N ARG A 29 -5.53 -14.23 4.04
CA ARG A 29 -5.70 -14.14 2.58
C ARG A 29 -7.04 -14.70 2.14
N LEU A 30 -7.50 -14.27 0.97
CA LEU A 30 -8.70 -14.79 0.30
C LEU A 30 -8.63 -16.32 0.09
N ASP A 31 -7.43 -16.86 -0.14
CA ASP A 31 -7.15 -18.28 -0.37
C ASP A 31 -6.66 -19.03 0.87
N GLY A 32 -6.37 -18.35 1.98
CA GLY A 32 -5.77 -18.95 3.17
C GLY A 32 -6.74 -19.72 4.07
N CYS A 33 -8.06 -19.54 3.90
CA CYS A 33 -9.10 -20.23 4.66
C CYS A 33 -10.30 -20.51 3.72
N PRO A 34 -10.80 -21.76 3.64
CA PRO A 34 -11.78 -22.16 2.64
C PRO A 34 -13.03 -21.25 2.68
N GLY A 35 -13.14 -20.39 1.67
CA GLY A 35 -14.27 -19.50 1.44
C GLY A 35 -14.39 -18.31 2.40
N ARG A 36 -13.34 -17.92 3.15
CA ARG A 36 -13.42 -16.79 4.08
C ARG A 36 -12.36 -15.72 3.85
N ASP A 37 -12.86 -14.53 3.53
CA ASP A 37 -12.07 -13.30 3.51
C ASP A 37 -11.64 -12.87 4.93
N GLY A 38 -10.56 -12.10 5.01
CA GLY A 38 -10.07 -11.48 6.24
C GLY A 38 -10.95 -10.31 6.69
N LYS A 39 -11.09 -10.14 8.02
CA LYS A 39 -11.84 -9.01 8.59
C LYS A 39 -11.30 -7.65 8.15
N ALA A 40 -9.99 -7.52 7.93
CA ALA A 40 -9.39 -6.27 7.49
C ALA A 40 -9.82 -5.89 6.07
N ARG A 41 -9.75 -6.82 5.10
CA ARG A 41 -10.23 -6.59 3.73
C ARG A 41 -11.73 -6.32 3.69
N PHE A 42 -12.51 -7.07 4.48
CA PHE A 42 -13.94 -6.83 4.64
C PHE A 42 -14.24 -5.40 5.14
N LEU A 43 -13.53 -4.93 6.17
CA LEU A 43 -13.70 -3.56 6.70
C LEU A 43 -13.23 -2.50 5.71
N MET A 44 -12.10 -2.73 5.00
CA MET A 44 -11.59 -1.84 3.96
C MET A 44 -12.66 -1.56 2.89
N HIS A 45 -13.28 -2.61 2.33
CA HIS A 45 -14.37 -2.45 1.36
C HIS A 45 -15.60 -1.73 1.95
N ARG A 46 -15.92 -2.00 3.22
CA ARG A 46 -17.02 -1.33 3.91
C ARG A 46 -16.77 0.17 4.14
N MET A 47 -15.51 0.56 4.35
CA MET A 47 -15.07 1.95 4.46
C MET A 47 -15.10 2.63 3.09
N LEU A 48 -14.58 2.00 2.04
CA LEU A 48 -14.64 2.53 0.68
C LEU A 48 -16.07 2.92 0.27
N GLY A 49 -17.06 2.08 0.59
CA GLY A 49 -18.47 2.39 0.32
C GLY A 49 -19.12 3.44 1.24
N ARG A 50 -18.37 4.05 2.17
CA ARG A 50 -18.88 5.07 3.12
C ARG A 50 -18.16 6.41 3.02
N LEU A 51 -17.02 6.46 2.33
CA LEU A 51 -16.24 7.68 2.23
C LEU A 51 -16.90 8.67 1.26
N PRO A 52 -16.79 9.98 1.50
CA PRO A 52 -17.35 11.00 0.61
C PRO A 52 -16.76 10.91 -0.80
N ALA A 53 -17.60 11.08 -1.82
CA ALA A 53 -17.18 11.00 -3.22
C ALA A 53 -16.22 12.13 -3.66
N HIS A 54 -16.18 13.24 -2.91
CA HIS A 54 -15.26 14.35 -3.18
C HIS A 54 -13.86 14.13 -2.57
N TRP A 55 -13.61 12.99 -1.93
CA TRP A 55 -12.28 12.61 -1.47
C TRP A 55 -11.58 11.78 -2.54
N GLN A 56 -10.26 11.95 -2.63
CA GLN A 56 -9.42 11.06 -3.39
C GLN A 56 -9.04 9.90 -2.49
N VAL A 57 -9.62 8.72 -2.75
CA VAL A 57 -9.43 7.54 -1.91
C VAL A 57 -8.80 6.42 -2.70
N ASP A 58 -7.62 6.02 -2.28
CA ASP A 58 -6.93 4.82 -2.75
C ASP A 58 -7.01 3.72 -1.70
N ALA A 59 -6.96 2.46 -2.15
CA ALA A 59 -6.93 1.32 -1.25
C ALA A 59 -5.90 0.28 -1.70
N VAL A 60 -5.18 -0.26 -0.72
CA VAL A 60 -4.21 -1.33 -0.92
C VAL A 60 -4.42 -2.43 0.11
N ASP A 61 -4.47 -3.67 -0.36
CA ASP A 61 -4.61 -4.86 0.48
C ASP A 61 -3.30 -5.62 0.53
N ILE A 62 -2.35 -5.09 1.30
CA ILE A 62 -1.00 -5.66 1.44
C ILE A 62 -1.02 -7.12 1.93
N GLY A 63 -2.09 -7.54 2.61
CA GLY A 63 -2.30 -8.92 3.04
C GLY A 63 -2.48 -9.90 1.88
N ASN A 64 -3.08 -9.45 0.79
CA ASN A 64 -3.35 -10.23 -0.42
C ASN A 64 -2.41 -9.89 -1.59
N GLU A 65 -1.39 -9.02 -1.41
CA GLU A 65 -0.36 -8.74 -2.42
C GLU A 65 0.70 -9.86 -2.55
N HIS A 66 0.33 -11.09 -2.25
CA HIS A 66 1.21 -12.25 -2.33
C HIS A 66 1.66 -12.48 -3.78
N GLY A 67 2.98 -12.51 -4.01
CA GLY A 67 3.57 -12.71 -5.35
C GLY A 67 3.95 -11.43 -6.07
N LYS A 68 3.60 -10.24 -5.54
CA LYS A 68 4.24 -8.99 -6.00
C LYS A 68 5.70 -8.92 -5.51
N PRO A 69 6.59 -8.19 -6.21
CA PRO A 69 7.93 -7.92 -5.73
C PRO A 69 7.88 -7.37 -4.31
N LYS A 70 8.45 -8.12 -3.35
CA LYS A 70 8.52 -7.69 -1.97
C LYS A 70 9.60 -6.62 -1.86
N ILE A 71 9.25 -5.45 -1.33
CA ILE A 71 10.24 -4.52 -0.85
C ILE A 71 10.74 -5.06 0.48
N GLN A 72 11.83 -5.83 0.43
CA GLN A 72 12.46 -6.34 1.65
C GLN A 72 13.14 -5.17 2.36
N GLY A 73 12.75 -4.95 3.62
CA GLY A 73 13.44 -4.01 4.49
C GLY A 73 14.84 -4.55 4.74
N CYS A 74 15.86 -3.92 4.14
CA CYS A 74 17.25 -4.31 4.35
C CYS A 74 17.58 -4.14 5.85
N ASN A 75 17.83 -5.25 6.54
CA ASN A 75 18.34 -5.25 7.91
C ASN A 75 19.67 -4.47 8.05
N GLY A 76 20.42 -4.33 6.94
CA GLY A 76 21.63 -3.51 6.88
C GLY A 76 21.35 -2.01 6.80
N CYS A 77 20.68 -1.52 5.75
CA CYS A 77 20.56 -0.08 5.46
C CYS A 77 19.56 0.65 6.35
N VAL A 78 18.41 0.05 6.66
CA VAL A 78 17.39 0.75 7.49
C VAL A 78 17.86 0.85 8.95
N GLY A 79 18.58 -0.16 9.44
CA GLY A 79 19.13 -0.16 10.80
C GLY A 79 20.41 0.66 10.99
N SER A 80 21.23 0.86 9.95
CA SER A 80 22.54 1.52 10.07
C SER A 80 22.69 2.83 9.31
N SER A 81 21.99 3.05 8.19
CA SER A 81 22.16 4.22 7.31
C SER A 81 21.01 4.37 6.29
N MET A 82 19.84 4.85 6.72
CA MET A 82 18.65 5.01 5.85
C MET A 82 18.92 5.78 4.55
N ALA A 83 19.85 6.75 4.58
CA ALA A 83 20.23 7.56 3.42
C ALA A 83 20.90 6.76 2.29
N LEU A 84 21.34 5.53 2.54
CA LEU A 84 21.97 4.64 1.55
C LEU A 84 21.00 3.57 1.00
N CYS A 85 19.73 3.61 1.40
CA CYS A 85 18.73 2.70 0.85
C CYS A 85 18.49 3.00 -0.63
N VAL A 86 18.68 2.01 -1.50
CA VAL A 86 18.44 2.10 -2.95
C VAL A 86 17.46 1.02 -3.40
N TRP A 87 16.67 1.31 -4.44
CA TRP A 87 15.77 0.34 -5.07
C TRP A 87 16.16 0.10 -6.54
N PRO A 88 16.30 -1.16 -6.99
CA PRO A 88 16.24 -2.39 -6.21
C PRO A 88 17.40 -2.52 -5.21
N CYS A 89 17.15 -3.12 -4.04
CA CYS A 89 18.15 -3.27 -3.00
C CYS A 89 19.29 -4.18 -3.47
N ASN A 90 20.54 -3.75 -3.27
CA ASN A 90 21.74 -4.54 -3.62
C ASN A 90 22.31 -5.35 -2.44
N CYS A 91 21.69 -5.28 -1.26
CA CYS A 91 22.18 -5.96 -0.05
C CYS A 91 21.76 -7.44 0.03
N TYR A 92 20.75 -7.84 -0.73
CA TYR A 92 20.27 -9.21 -0.82
C TYR A 92 20.83 -9.83 -2.10
N GLY A 93 21.83 -10.70 -1.96
CA GLY A 93 22.42 -11.45 -3.08
C GLY A 93 21.50 -12.57 -3.59
N PRO A 94 21.87 -13.21 -4.73
CA PRO A 94 21.20 -14.43 -5.18
C PRO A 94 21.34 -15.47 -4.06
N ASP A 95 20.22 -16.08 -3.64
CA ASP A 95 20.10 -17.05 -2.53
C ASP A 95 19.88 -16.47 -1.12
N SER A 96 19.45 -15.21 -0.99
CA SER A 96 18.88 -14.76 0.29
C SER A 96 17.48 -15.34 0.49
N ASP A 97 17.36 -16.37 1.33
CA ASP A 97 16.08 -16.83 1.87
C ASP A 97 15.53 -15.73 2.78
N HIS A 98 14.83 -14.73 2.22
CA HIS A 98 13.73 -13.94 2.82
C HIS A 98 13.23 -12.86 1.84
#